data_AF-G9YGS3-F1
#
_entry.id   AF-G9YGS3-F1
#
_cell.length_a   1.000
_cell.length_b   1.000
_cell.length_c   1.000
_cell.angle_alpha   90.00
_cell.angle_beta   90.00
_cell.angle_gamma   90.00
#
_symmetry.space_group_name_H-M   'P 1'
#
loop_
_entity.id
_entity.type
_entity.pdbx_description
1 polymer ?
#
loop_
_entity_poly.entity_id
_entity_poly.type
_entity_poly.pdbx_seq_one_letter_code
_entity_poly.pdbx_strand_id
1 'polypeptide(L)'
;MARVKITETVLRDGHQSIAATRMRINQMIPVLEAMDEIGYHAVECWGGATFDSCMRFLDEDPWERSDASSAYAQDCMHHTGRAGRTYP
;
A
#
# COMPACT_ATOMS: atom_id res chain seq x y z
N MET A 1 21.42 17.19 11.63
CA MET A 1 20.92 17.07 10.25
C MET A 1 19.48 16.57 10.28
N ALA A 2 18.62 17.06 9.39
CA ALA A 2 17.24 16.55 9.28
C ALA A 2 17.25 15.13 8.69
N ARG A 3 16.38 14.24 9.19
CA ARG A 3 16.21 12.90 8.60
C ARG A 3 15.42 13.01 7.28
N VAL A 4 15.89 12.30 6.26
CA VAL A 4 15.17 12.14 4.98
C VAL A 4 13.95 11.26 5.22
N LYS A 5 12.81 11.66 4.65
CA LYS A 5 11.55 10.92 4.68
C LYS A 5 11.40 10.12 3.40
N ILE A 6 11.17 8.82 3.51
CA ILE A 6 11.03 7.91 2.36
C ILE A 6 9.57 7.50 2.21
N THR A 7 9.03 7.63 1.00
CA THR A 7 7.71 7.13 0.64
C THR A 7 7.89 5.89 -0.22
N GLU A 8 7.29 4.78 0.21
CA GLU A 8 7.31 3.53 -0.54
C GLU A 8 6.18 3.54 -1.58
N THR A 9 6.46 3.04 -2.78
CA THR A 9 5.56 3.10 -3.95
C THR A 9 5.29 1.73 -4.59
N VAL A 10 5.88 0.66 -4.06
CA VAL A 10 5.78 -0.70 -4.62
C VAL A 10 4.34 -1.18 -4.80
N LEU A 11 3.41 -0.76 -3.93
CA LEU A 11 2.00 -1.17 -3.97
C LEU A 11 1.15 -0.38 -4.99
N ARG A 12 1.67 0.74 -5.53
CA ARG A 12 0.98 1.59 -6.51
C ARG A 12 1.86 1.84 -7.73
N ASP A 13 2.75 2.84 -7.68
CA ASP A 13 3.50 3.30 -8.84
C ASP A 13 4.57 2.32 -9.31
N GLY A 14 5.13 1.52 -8.39
CA GLY A 14 6.15 0.53 -8.71
C GLY A 14 5.66 -0.47 -9.76
N HIS A 15 4.61 -1.25 -9.45
CA HIS A 15 4.05 -2.21 -10.40
C HIS A 15 3.27 -1.54 -11.55
N GLN A 16 2.73 -0.35 -11.36
CA GLN A 16 2.18 0.44 -12.46
C GLN A 16 3.24 0.73 -13.53
N SER A 17 4.45 1.10 -13.11
CA SER A 17 5.56 1.45 -13.99
C SER A 17 6.23 0.23 -14.63
N ILE A 18 6.43 -0.85 -13.87
CA ILE A 18 7.26 -1.99 -14.32
C ILE A 18 6.45 -3.22 -14.74
N ALA A 19 5.17 -3.28 -14.41
CA ALA A 19 4.33 -4.46 -14.61
C ALA A 19 2.89 -4.11 -15.04
N ALA A 20 2.71 -2.97 -15.71
CA ALA A 20 1.44 -2.52 -16.28
C ALA A 20 0.26 -2.55 -15.28
N THR A 21 0.53 -2.28 -14.01
CA THR A 21 -0.48 -2.26 -12.93
C THR A 21 -1.12 -3.62 -12.64
N ARG A 22 -0.42 -4.73 -12.90
CA ARG A 22 -0.98 -6.10 -12.84
C ARG A 22 -0.66 -6.89 -11.58
N MET A 23 -0.07 -6.28 -10.56
CA MET A 23 0.06 -6.94 -9.26
C MET A 23 -1.34 -7.18 -8.68
N ARG A 24 -1.61 -8.37 -8.15
CA ARG A 24 -2.87 -8.76 -7.50
C ARG A 24 -2.82 -8.56 -5.99
N ILE A 25 -3.97 -8.41 -5.34
CA ILE A 25 -4.05 -8.18 -3.89
C ILE A 25 -3.43 -9.35 -3.09
N ASN A 26 -3.61 -10.58 -3.55
CA ASN A 26 -3.06 -11.78 -2.92
C ASN A 26 -1.52 -11.85 -2.96
N GLN A 27 -0.87 -11.12 -3.87
CA GLN A 27 0.59 -10.99 -3.93
C GLN A 27 1.10 -9.91 -2.99
N MET A 28 0.26 -8.93 -2.65
CA MET A 28 0.59 -7.81 -1.76
C MET A 28 0.51 -8.26 -0.29
N ILE A 29 -0.60 -8.90 0.11
CA ILE A 29 -0.91 -9.27 1.50
C ILE A 29 0.27 -9.90 2.27
N PRO A 30 1.01 -10.89 1.72
CA PRO A 30 2.07 -11.58 2.47
C PRO A 30 3.24 -10.70 2.93
N VAL A 31 3.43 -9.51 2.34
CA VAL A 31 4.55 -8.63 2.66
C VAL A 31 4.14 -7.37 3.42
N LEU A 32 2.84 -7.11 3.58
CA LEU A 32 2.36 -5.85 4.15
C LEU A 32 2.81 -5.63 5.61
N GLU A 33 2.81 -6.69 6.43
CA GLU A 33 3.30 -6.62 7.83
C GLU A 33 4.80 -6.29 7.88
N ALA A 34 5.61 -6.95 7.06
CA ALA A 34 7.05 -6.67 7.00
C ALA A 34 7.34 -5.25 6.46
N MET A 35 6.51 -4.72 5.57
CA MET A 35 6.63 -3.34 5.08
C MET A 35 6.30 -2.31 6.15
N ASP A 36 5.34 -2.60 7.02
CA ASP A 36 4.91 -1.72 8.10
C ASP A 36 6.02 -1.50 9.14
N GLU A 37 6.73 -2.58 9.50
CA GLU A 37 7.85 -2.57 10.44
C GLU A 37 9.06 -1.72 9.97
N ILE A 38 9.16 -1.39 8.68
CA ILE A 38 10.28 -0.60 8.14
C ILE A 38 10.23 0.86 8.62
N GLY A 39 9.03 1.40 8.91
CA GLY A 39 8.86 2.79 9.35
C GLY A 39 8.98 3.81 8.21
N TYR A 40 8.38 3.52 7.06
CA TYR A 40 8.28 4.49 5.96
C TYR A 40 7.49 5.73 6.39
N HIS A 41 7.78 6.88 5.76
CA HIS A 41 7.00 8.10 6.01
C HIS A 41 5.56 7.96 5.52
N ALA A 42 5.38 7.27 4.39
CA ALA A 42 4.11 6.95 3.79
C ALA A 42 4.28 5.73 2.88
N VAL A 43 3.20 4.99 2.67
CA VAL A 43 3.12 3.92 1.68
C VAL A 43 2.04 4.29 0.68
N GLU A 44 2.44 4.48 -0.56
CA GLU A 44 1.52 4.73 -1.66
C GLU A 44 0.94 3.40 -2.17
N CYS A 45 -0.36 3.20 -1.97
CA CYS A 45 -1.01 1.92 -2.24
C CYS A 45 -2.29 2.01 -3.08
N TRP A 46 -2.77 3.21 -3.41
CA TRP A 46 -4.05 3.39 -4.09
C TRP A 46 -4.08 4.60 -5.02
N GLY A 47 -5.05 4.64 -5.94
CA GLY A 47 -5.17 5.66 -6.98
C GLY A 47 -4.35 5.35 -8.24
N GLY A 48 -4.15 6.35 -9.11
CA GLY A 48 -3.50 6.16 -10.40
C GLY A 48 -4.28 5.18 -11.29
N ALA A 49 -3.58 4.22 -11.91
CA ALA A 49 -4.20 3.20 -12.75
C ALA A 49 -4.71 1.98 -11.98
N THR A 50 -4.52 1.91 -10.65
CA THR A 50 -4.88 0.71 -9.86
C THR A 50 -6.39 0.47 -9.86
N PHE A 51 -7.20 1.53 -9.74
CA PHE A 51 -8.65 1.46 -9.78
C PHE A 51 -9.17 0.88 -11.11
N ASP A 52 -8.66 1.38 -12.23
CA ASP A 52 -8.97 0.88 -13.57
C ASP A 52 -8.52 -0.58 -13.73
N SER A 53 -7.32 -0.89 -13.23
CA SER A 53 -6.72 -2.22 -13.36
C SER A 53 -7.53 -3.30 -12.64
N CYS A 54 -7.96 -3.01 -11.40
CA CYS A 54 -8.81 -3.88 -10.59
C CYS A 54 -10.06 -4.32 -11.35
N MET A 55 -10.83 -3.34 -11.84
CA MET A 55 -12.11 -3.60 -12.50
C MET A 55 -11.95 -4.22 -13.89
N ARG A 56 -10.92 -3.84 -14.66
CA ARG A 56 -10.81 -4.26 -16.07
C ARG A 56 -10.03 -5.55 -16.30
N PHE A 57 -9.06 -5.86 -15.43
CA PHE A 57 -8.08 -6.92 -15.74
C PHE A 57 -7.85 -7.91 -14.60
N LEU A 58 -8.08 -7.50 -13.36
CA LEU A 58 -7.78 -8.36 -12.21
C LEU A 58 -9.02 -9.05 -11.66
N ASP A 59 -10.23 -8.57 -11.99
CA ASP A 59 -11.48 -9.05 -11.41
C ASP A 59 -11.45 -8.89 -9.88
N GLU A 60 -11.00 -7.71 -9.43
CA GLU A 60 -10.88 -7.34 -8.02
C GLU A 60 -11.74 -6.09 -7.76
N ASP A 61 -12.35 -6.00 -6.57
CA ASP A 61 -12.97 -4.76 -6.12
C ASP A 61 -11.88 -3.76 -5.69
N PRO A 62 -11.77 -2.57 -6.34
CA PRO A 62 -10.76 -1.58 -5.97
C PRO A 62 -10.91 -1.02 -4.55
N TRP A 63 -12.09 -1.09 -3.94
CA TRP A 63 -12.34 -0.65 -2.57
C TRP A 63 -11.84 -1.68 -1.56
N GLU A 64 -12.12 -2.97 -1.76
CA GLU A 64 -11.58 -4.05 -0.91
C GLU A 64 -10.05 -4.06 -0.93
N ARG A 65 -9.44 -3.81 -2.10
CA ARG A 65 -7.99 -3.60 -2.20
C ARG A 65 -7.50 -2.41 -1.40
N SER A 66 -8.22 -1.28 -1.47
CA SER A 66 -7.87 -0.06 -0.73
C SER A 66 -7.89 -0.32 0.77
N ASP A 67 -8.94 -0.99 1.27
CA ASP A 67 -9.10 -1.29 2.68
C ASP A 67 -8.01 -2.24 3.18
N ALA A 68 -7.74 -3.31 2.44
CA ALA A 68 -6.65 -4.24 2.77
C ALA A 68 -5.29 -3.57 2.81
N SER A 69 -4.99 -2.64 1.88
CA SER A 69 -3.70 -1.94 1.86
C SER A 69 -3.62 -0.85 2.93
N SER A 70 -4.74 -0.15 3.18
CA SER A 70 -4.82 0.93 4.16
C SER A 70 -4.77 0.44 5.61
N ALA A 71 -5.18 -0.81 5.87
CA ALA A 71 -5.02 -1.45 7.16
C ALA A 71 -3.55 -1.49 7.64
N TYR A 72 -2.60 -1.52 6.70
CA TYR A 72 -1.15 -1.53 6.99
C TYR A 72 -0.53 -0.13 6.80
N ALA A 73 -1.01 0.67 5.85
CA ALA A 73 -0.46 2.03 5.66
C ALA A 73 -0.76 3.01 6.81
N GLN A 74 -1.63 2.63 7.76
CA GLN A 74 -1.97 3.47 8.91
C GLN A 74 -0.80 3.65 9.90
N ASP A 75 0.09 2.66 10.11
CA ASP A 75 1.19 2.79 11.08
C ASP A 75 2.33 3.73 10.61
N CYS A 76 2.45 3.97 9.30
CA CYS A 76 3.34 5.02 8.77
C CYS A 76 3.03 6.41 9.36
N MET A 77 1.79 6.62 9.81
CA MET A 77 1.37 7.85 10.49
C MET A 77 1.63 7.80 12.01
N HIS A 78 1.93 6.65 12.63
CA HIS A 78 2.12 6.49 14.08
C HIS A 78 3.44 7.04 14.60
N HIS A 79 4.40 7.34 13.72
CA HIS A 79 5.51 8.26 14.04
C HIS A 79 5.04 9.69 14.40
N THR A 80 3.73 9.97 14.32
CA THR A 80 3.08 11.20 14.81
C THR A 80 2.22 11.02 16.09
N GLY A 81 2.21 9.84 16.73
CA GLY A 81 1.63 9.65 18.06
C GLY A 81 0.12 9.42 18.14
N ARG A 82 -0.50 8.76 17.14
CA ARG A 82 -1.87 8.22 17.26
C ARG A 82 -1.82 6.70 17.41
N ALA A 83 -2.83 6.15 18.09
CA ALA A 83 -2.85 4.81 18.69
C ALA A 83 -2.92 3.66 17.67
N GLY A 84 -2.25 2.55 17.99
CA GLY A 84 -2.22 1.30 17.21
C GLY A 84 -3.47 0.42 17.33
N ARG A 85 -3.37 -0.75 16.67
CA ARG A 85 -4.35 -1.87 16.49
C ARG A 85 -5.33 -1.72 15.32
N THR A 86 -5.90 -2.78 14.73
CA THR A 86 -5.87 -4.27 14.87
C THR A 86 -6.05 -4.83 13.47
N TYR A 87 -5.27 -5.85 13.08
CA TYR A 87 -5.55 -6.62 11.86
C TYR A 87 -6.81 -7.50 12.09
N PRO A 88 -7.69 -7.68 11.09
CA PRO A 88 -8.72 -8.72 11.11
C PRO A 88 -8.12 -10.13 11.14
#